data_AF-A0A5R2NC85-F1
#
_entry.id   AF-A0A5R2NC85-F1
#
_cell.length_a   1.000
_cell.length_b   1.000
_cell.length_c   1.000
_cell.angle_alpha   90.00
_cell.angle_beta   90.00
_cell.angle_gamma   90.00
#
_symmetry.space_group_name_H-M   'P 1'
#
loop_
_entity.id
_entity.type
_entity.pdbx_description
1 polymer ?
#
loop_
_entity_poly.entity_id
_entity_poly.type
_entity_poly.pdbx_seq_one_letter_code
_entity_poly.pdbx_strand_id
1 'polypeptide(L)' 'DPFFDAVIQAVEESILNALVANDDMTGRDGNFVPALPKTWLKEKFG' A
#
# COMPACT_ATOMS: atom_id res chain seq x y z
N ASP A 1 -18.20 18.68 -2.65
CA ASP A 1 -18.90 18.25 -3.87
C ASP A 1 -18.78 16.75 -3.83
N PRO A 2 -19.91 16.04 -3.69
CA PRO A 2 -19.90 14.63 -3.28
C PRO A 2 -19.11 13.73 -4.24
N PHE A 3 -19.00 14.09 -5.53
CA PHE A 3 -18.21 13.31 -6.47
C PHE A 3 -16.71 13.60 -6.36
N PHE A 4 -16.31 14.86 -6.14
CA PHE A 4 -14.92 15.18 -5.85
C PHE A 4 -14.45 14.49 -4.56
N ASP A 5 -15.27 14.52 -3.52
CA ASP A 5 -14.95 13.87 -2.24
C ASP A 5 -14.82 12.34 -2.39
N ALA A 6 -15.70 11.70 -3.18
CA ALA A 6 -15.64 10.27 -3.47
C ALA A 6 -14.37 9.86 -4.23
N VAL A 7 -13.93 10.66 -5.20
CA VAL A 7 -12.69 10.39 -5.96
C VAL A 7 -11.47 10.48 -5.03
N ILE A 8 -11.43 11.47 -4.14
CA ILE A 8 -10.34 11.61 -3.17
C ILE A 8 -10.22 10.34 -2.32
N GLN A 9 -11.32 9.91 -1.71
CA GLN A 9 -11.35 8.72 -0.85
C GLN A 9 -10.96 7.46 -1.62
N ALA A 10 -11.50 7.27 -2.83
CA ALA A 10 -11.22 6.08 -3.63
C ALA A 10 -9.74 6.01 -4.07
N VAL A 11 -9.14 7.14 -4.44
CA VAL A 11 -7.73 7.19 -4.84
C VAL A 11 -6.83 6.94 -3.63
N GLU A 12 -7.11 7.57 -2.49
CA GLU A 12 -6.38 7.35 -1.23
C GLU A 12 -6.36 5.87 -0.85
N GLU A 13 -7.53 5.22 -0.84
CA GLU A 13 -7.64 3.81 -0.50
C GLU A 13 -6.95 2.90 -1.54
N SER A 14 -7.02 3.24 -2.83
CA SER A 14 -6.37 2.43 -3.88
C SER A 14 -4.85 2.38 -3.72
N ILE A 15 -4.23 3.48 -3.30
CA ILE A 15 -2.79 3.54 -3.05
C ILE A 15 -2.43 2.67 -1.85
N LEU A 16 -3.21 2.76 -0.76
CA LEU A 16 -3.01 1.92 0.41
C LEU A 16 -3.19 0.43 0.08
N ASN A 17 -4.22 0.08 -0.69
CA ASN A 17 -4.48 -1.28 -1.13
C ASN A 17 -3.33 -1.85 -1.98
N ALA A 18 -2.74 -1.05 -2.88
CA ALA A 18 -1.58 -1.47 -3.67
C ALA A 18 -0.36 -1.80 -2.80
N LEU A 19 -0.11 -1.03 -1.74
CA LEU A 19 1.00 -1.27 -0.81
C LEU A 19 0.73 -2.41 0.18
N VAL A 20 -0.52 -2.65 0.56
CA VAL A 20 -0.87 -3.71 1.53
C VAL A 20 -0.98 -5.07 0.84
N ALA A 21 -1.44 -5.10 -0.40
CA ALA A 21 -1.66 -6.34 -1.16
C ALA A 21 -0.37 -6.93 -1.76
N ASN A 22 0.72 -6.16 -1.84
CA ASN A 22 1.97 -6.68 -2.40
C ASN A 22 2.67 -7.66 -1.43
N ASP A 23 3.53 -8.48 -2.02
CA ASP A 23 4.46 -9.37 -1.33
C ASP A 23 5.90 -9.00 -1.73
N ASP A 24 6.87 -9.50 -0.95
CA ASP A 24 8.29 -9.35 -1.22
C ASP A 24 8.64 -9.84 -2.62
N MET A 25 9.42 -9.06 -3.37
CA MET A 25 9.77 -9.37 -4.75
C MET A 25 11.26 -9.16 -5.03
N THR A 26 11.89 -10.15 -5.66
CA THR A 26 13.21 -10.00 -6.30
C THR A 26 13.02 -9.92 -7.80
N GLY A 27 13.40 -8.79 -8.38
CA GLY A 27 13.31 -8.51 -9.81
C GLY A 27 14.61 -8.80 -10.57
N ARG A 28 14.67 -8.23 -11.78
CA ARG A 28 15.85 -8.30 -12.65
C ARG A 28 17.10 -7.80 -11.91
N ASP A 29 18.24 -8.44 -12.19
CA ASP A 29 19.56 -8.12 -11.64
C ASP A 29 19.65 -8.23 -10.10
N GLY A 30 18.73 -8.99 -9.49
CA GLY A 30 18.72 -9.21 -8.04
C GLY A 30 18.15 -8.04 -7.24
N ASN A 31 17.47 -7.08 -7.89
CA ASN A 31 16.85 -5.96 -7.20
C ASN A 31 15.71 -6.44 -6.29
N PHE A 32 15.88 -6.28 -4.99
CA PHE A 32 14.88 -6.67 -4.00
C PHE A 32 14.02 -5.48 -3.58
N VAL A 33 12.71 -5.67 -3.60
CA VAL A 33 11.71 -4.73 -3.09
C VAL A 33 10.88 -5.46 -2.03
N PRO A 34 10.95 -5.05 -0.76
CA PRO A 34 10.13 -5.64 0.28
C PRO A 34 8.68 -5.19 0.17
N ALA A 35 7.76 -6.04 0.64
CA ALA A 35 6.40 -5.67 0.95
C ALA A 35 6.36 -4.65 2.09
N LEU A 36 5.21 -4.01 2.23
CA LEU A 36 4.95 -3.14 3.37
C LEU A 36 5.01 -3.96 4.70
N PRO A 37 5.78 -3.56 5.72
CA PRO A 37 5.96 -4.35 6.95
C PRO A 37 4.70 -4.44 7.82
N LYS A 38 3.84 -5.45 7.57
CA LYS A 38 2.50 -5.60 8.18
C LYS A 38 2.53 -5.68 9.72
N THR A 39 3.51 -6.38 10.29
CA THR A 39 3.67 -6.49 11.76
C THR A 39 3.94 -5.14 12.40
N TRP A 40 4.92 -4.40 11.87
CA TRP A 40 5.26 -3.06 12.37
C TRP A 40 4.10 -2.08 12.22
N LEU A 41 3.35 -2.15 11.11
CA LEU A 41 2.16 -1.33 10.90
C LEU A 41 1.12 -1.56 11.99
N LYS A 42 0.85 -2.83 12.30
CA LYS A 42 -0.07 -3.20 13.36
C LYS A 42 0.39 -2.72 14.73
N GLU A 43 1.68 -2.83 15.04
CA GLU A 43 2.23 -2.36 16.31
C GLU A 43 2.19 -0.84 16.46
N LYS A 44 2.33 -0.10 15.36
CA LYS A 44 2.42 1.35 15.39
C LYS A 44 1.07 2.07 15.29
N PHE A 45 0.09 1.47 14.61
CA PHE A 45 -1.18 2.12 14.26
C PHE A 45 -2.43 1.29 14.59
N GLY A 46 -2.29 0.03 15.02
CA GLY A 46 -3.39 -0.83 15.46
C GLY A 46 -3.66 -0.72 16.96
#